data_AF-A0A380TT10-F1
#
_entry.id   AF-A0A380TT10-F1
#
_cell.length_a   1.000
_cell.length_b   1.000
_cell.length_c   1.000
_cell.angle_alpha   90.00
_cell.angle_beta   90.00
_cell.angle_gamma   90.00
#
_symmetry.space_group_name_H-M   'P 1'
#
loop_
_entity.id
_entity.type
_entity.pdbx_description
1 polymer ?
#
loop_
_entity_poly.entity_id
_entity_poly.type
_entity_poly.pdbx_seq_one_letter_code
_entity_poly.pdbx_strand_id
1 'polypeptide(L)'
;MAKIGTVNLLSNTKKSINSSSVTSSVISDGVFTIRDREGQENISHIKKGTTEQTNRLEQQDYRSLQKDVETDTATKKAFYSNMAGLTDEAYRTMFIAEHRMLTAEIDENGKPILDINLLNEIDKESDKKGINREEYRKDQEVKGRNIYRLREFSDQDRNNLKQVTYTDPLTRKSEKKYVVAFNGIFNDENAAAKFAWQNYVAKESQSGKIDSRVHQNVYFVHHPQAGNAISELLVAGYEKMFETSFGNVLGMDNSSLQAKELMTKYGKNELFVGSHSRGTLTVTNALNSLNTKENRDDKLLSGTTVKMVGPATNVTHADNVLSVLQTGKERTNREGSIRIENHEQDPVGSIPIILGGNPATMNDNEQNRGVIRRVIDMFGDNSSMHNCYGLGQKQCVTDGYRKNEKDLIMNKEQTIYDLNRNSNK
;
A
#
# COMPACT_ATOMS: atom_id res chain seq x y z
N MET A 1 32.18 -22.98 -20.15
CA MET A 1 31.19 -21.90 -19.99
C MET A 1 30.24 -22.00 -21.17
N ALA A 2 29.05 -22.58 -20.97
CA ALA A 2 28.22 -23.08 -22.07
C ALA A 2 26.77 -22.56 -21.96
N LYS A 3 26.31 -21.94 -23.06
CA LYS A 3 24.91 -21.88 -23.52
C LYS A 3 24.58 -23.18 -24.27
N ILE A 4 23.31 -23.36 -24.65
CA ILE A 4 22.62 -24.50 -25.32
C ILE A 4 21.80 -25.28 -24.26
N GLY A 5 20.48 -25.47 -24.33
CA GLY A 5 19.60 -25.71 -25.48
C GLY A 5 19.16 -27.19 -25.47
N THR A 6 17.94 -27.47 -25.95
CA THR A 6 17.33 -28.79 -26.26
C THR A 6 16.59 -29.60 -25.18
N VAL A 7 15.26 -29.53 -25.33
CA VAL A 7 14.23 -30.58 -25.29
C VAL A 7 14.74 -31.99 -25.68
N ASN A 8 14.42 -33.03 -24.88
CA ASN A 8 13.65 -34.22 -25.29
C ASN A 8 13.68 -35.32 -24.22
N LEU A 9 12.51 -35.83 -23.81
CA LEU A 9 12.25 -37.28 -23.82
C LEU A 9 10.73 -37.57 -23.89
N LEU A 10 10.23 -37.58 -25.14
CA LEU A 10 9.26 -38.52 -25.76
C LEU A 10 8.46 -39.43 -24.81
N SER A 11 7.13 -39.34 -24.73
CA SER A 11 6.06 -39.75 -25.70
C SER A 11 5.51 -41.17 -25.49
N ASN A 12 4.17 -41.27 -25.64
CA ASN A 12 3.24 -42.42 -25.58
C ASN A 12 2.69 -42.72 -24.16
N THR A 13 1.39 -42.84 -23.89
CA THR A 13 0.21 -43.20 -24.70
C THR A 13 -1.09 -42.83 -23.96
N LYS A 14 -2.19 -42.64 -24.69
CA LYS A 14 -3.57 -42.44 -24.20
C LYS A 14 -4.05 -43.51 -23.20
N LYS A 15 -4.67 -43.09 -22.08
CA LYS A 15 -5.97 -43.60 -21.55
C LYS A 15 -6.37 -42.82 -20.28
N SER A 16 -7.65 -42.45 -20.21
CA SER A 16 -8.33 -41.97 -18.99
C SER A 16 -8.27 -43.02 -17.88
N ILE A 17 -8.16 -42.62 -16.60
CA ILE A 17 -8.87 -43.17 -15.40
C ILE A 17 -8.40 -42.41 -14.14
N ASN A 18 -9.35 -42.08 -13.26
CA ASN A 18 -9.18 -41.55 -11.89
C ASN A 18 -8.20 -42.33 -11.02
N SER A 19 -7.41 -41.65 -10.18
CA SER A 19 -7.22 -41.96 -8.73
C SER A 19 -6.04 -41.17 -8.13
N SER A 20 -6.18 -40.82 -6.85
CA SER A 20 -5.23 -40.10 -6.00
C SER A 20 -3.82 -40.68 -6.01
N SER A 21 -2.79 -39.83 -6.08
CA SER A 21 -1.43 -40.19 -5.66
C SER A 21 -0.80 -39.07 -4.84
N VAL A 22 -0.60 -39.38 -3.57
CA VAL A 22 0.27 -38.66 -2.65
C VAL A 22 1.70 -38.90 -3.11
N THR A 23 2.46 -37.85 -3.41
CA THR A 23 3.89 -37.98 -3.69
C THR A 23 4.66 -37.71 -2.39
N SER A 24 5.21 -38.76 -1.78
CA SER A 24 6.13 -38.64 -0.64
C SER A 24 7.47 -38.08 -1.13
N SER A 25 7.78 -36.82 -0.80
CA SER A 25 9.14 -36.31 -0.96
C SER A 25 9.96 -36.64 0.27
N VAL A 26 10.97 -37.48 0.10
CA VAL A 26 12.02 -37.76 1.08
C VAL A 26 12.80 -36.47 1.34
N ILE A 27 12.81 -35.99 2.59
CA ILE A 27 13.64 -34.86 3.02
C ILE A 27 15.07 -35.38 3.19
N SER A 28 15.99 -34.88 2.36
CA SER A 28 17.43 -35.10 2.51
C SER A 28 17.92 -34.47 3.83
N ASP A 29 18.76 -35.19 4.58
CA ASP A 29 19.40 -34.78 5.84
C ASP A 29 20.42 -33.63 5.66
N GLY A 30 19.94 -32.45 5.30
CA GLY A 30 20.73 -31.23 5.33
C GLY A 30 20.94 -30.74 6.77
N VAL A 31 22.20 -30.61 7.19
CA VAL A 31 22.56 -29.98 8.47
C VAL A 31 22.49 -28.46 8.31
N PHE A 32 21.48 -27.83 8.88
CA PHE A 32 21.35 -26.37 8.94
C PHE A 32 22.00 -25.85 10.22
N THR A 33 23.04 -25.03 10.09
CA THR A 33 23.68 -24.37 11.25
C THR A 33 23.10 -22.96 11.40
N ILE A 34 22.19 -22.76 12.36
CA ILE A 34 21.69 -21.44 12.71
C ILE A 34 22.62 -20.81 13.75
N ARG A 35 23.22 -19.67 13.40
CA ARG A 35 24.16 -18.93 14.27
C ARG A 35 23.46 -18.01 15.27
N ASP A 36 22.20 -17.67 15.03
CA ASP A 36 21.42 -16.79 15.88
C ASP A 36 20.79 -17.56 17.05
N ARG A 37 20.85 -16.96 18.26
CA ARG A 37 20.41 -17.61 19.51
C ARG A 37 18.89 -17.69 19.60
N GLU A 38 18.17 -16.70 19.07
CA GLU A 38 16.71 -16.66 19.02
C GLU A 38 16.18 -17.65 17.97
N GLY A 39 16.89 -17.80 16.85
CA GLY A 39 16.65 -18.84 15.84
C GLY A 39 16.87 -20.28 16.34
N GLN A 40 17.81 -20.50 17.27
CA GLN A 40 18.00 -21.80 17.93
C GLN A 40 16.88 -22.12 18.94
N GLU A 41 16.45 -21.12 19.72
CA GLU A 41 15.33 -21.27 20.67
C GLU A 41 14.02 -21.57 19.92
N ASN A 42 13.75 -20.88 18.80
CA ASN A 42 12.57 -21.12 17.96
C ASN A 42 12.54 -22.52 17.31
N ILE A 43 13.69 -23.10 16.95
CA ILE A 43 13.77 -24.47 16.43
C ILE A 43 13.54 -25.52 17.52
N SER A 44 13.95 -25.24 18.77
CA SER A 44 13.76 -26.20 19.88
C SER A 44 12.29 -26.48 20.20
N HIS A 45 11.38 -25.56 19.81
CA HIS A 45 9.93 -25.72 19.92
C HIS A 45 9.30 -26.51 18.77
N ILE A 46 10.04 -26.74 17.68
CA ILE A 46 9.59 -27.55 16.55
C ILE A 46 9.90 -29.02 16.87
N LYS A 47 8.94 -29.72 17.47
CA LYS A 47 9.06 -31.18 17.66
C LYS A 47 9.08 -31.86 16.28
N LYS A 48 10.19 -32.53 15.95
CA LYS A 48 10.24 -33.52 14.86
C LYS A 48 9.32 -34.68 15.22
N GLY A 49 8.10 -34.66 14.69
CA GLY A 49 7.15 -35.74 14.85
C GLY A 49 7.54 -36.94 13.99
N THR A 50 8.12 -37.96 14.60
CA THR A 50 8.12 -39.32 14.06
C THR A 50 7.24 -40.18 14.95
N THR A 51 6.11 -40.57 14.38
CA THR A 51 5.20 -41.65 14.81
C THR A 51 4.24 -41.35 15.98
N GLU A 52 2.99 -41.80 15.79
CA GLU A 52 1.86 -41.68 16.71
C GLU A 52 2.13 -42.29 18.10
N GLN A 53 1.67 -41.62 19.17
CA GLN A 53 1.15 -42.31 20.35
C GLN A 53 0.25 -41.39 21.19
N THR A 54 -0.94 -41.90 21.49
CA THR A 54 -1.97 -41.38 22.38
C THR A 54 -1.49 -41.30 23.83
N ASN A 55 -1.78 -40.19 24.53
CA ASN A 55 -2.06 -40.22 25.96
C ASN A 55 -2.90 -39.01 26.42
N ARG A 56 -4.00 -39.31 27.09
CA ARG A 56 -4.93 -38.38 27.74
C ARG A 56 -4.24 -37.67 28.90
N LEU A 57 -4.49 -36.36 29.03
CA LEU A 57 -4.39 -35.60 30.28
C LEU A 57 -5.56 -34.60 30.37
N GLU A 58 -5.88 -34.22 31.60
CA GLU A 58 -7.21 -33.91 32.12
C GLU A 58 -7.93 -32.66 31.60
N GLN A 59 -9.24 -32.74 31.76
CA GLN A 59 -10.29 -31.87 31.26
C GLN A 59 -10.42 -30.62 32.15
N GLN A 60 -9.68 -29.55 31.86
CA GLN A 60 -10.02 -28.23 32.39
C GLN A 60 -9.90 -27.15 31.30
N ASP A 61 -11.09 -26.72 30.88
CA ASP A 61 -11.42 -25.61 29.99
C ASP A 61 -11.00 -25.69 28.51
N TYR A 62 -11.42 -26.77 27.85
CA TYR A 62 -11.31 -26.89 26.39
C TYR A 62 -12.30 -25.98 25.63
N ARG A 63 -13.44 -25.55 26.18
CA ARG A 63 -14.48 -24.88 25.37
C ARG A 63 -14.17 -23.43 25.00
N SER A 64 -13.38 -22.73 25.80
CA SER A 64 -12.90 -21.37 25.50
C SER A 64 -11.73 -21.39 24.50
N LEU A 65 -10.81 -22.35 24.62
CA LEU A 65 -9.68 -22.56 23.70
C LEU A 65 -10.05 -23.26 22.38
N GLN A 66 -11.09 -24.10 22.37
CA GLN A 66 -11.51 -24.85 21.18
C GLN A 66 -12.21 -23.96 20.16
N LYS A 67 -12.90 -22.89 20.58
CA LYS A 67 -13.53 -21.95 19.64
C LYS A 67 -12.51 -21.11 18.87
N ASP A 68 -11.41 -20.74 19.52
CA ASP A 68 -10.33 -20.00 18.85
C ASP A 68 -9.47 -20.93 17.97
N VAL A 69 -9.14 -22.14 18.44
CA VAL A 69 -8.27 -23.09 17.70
C VAL A 69 -8.98 -23.86 16.58
N GLU A 70 -10.28 -24.19 16.72
CA GLU A 70 -11.03 -24.84 15.63
C GLU A 70 -11.35 -23.88 14.50
N THR A 71 -11.64 -22.61 14.83
CA THR A 71 -11.74 -21.56 13.80
C THR A 71 -10.39 -21.44 13.09
N ASP A 72 -9.27 -21.42 13.82
CA ASP A 72 -7.93 -21.30 13.24
C ASP A 72 -7.55 -22.48 12.33
N THR A 73 -7.89 -23.71 12.71
CA THR A 73 -7.50 -24.92 11.95
C THR A 73 -8.43 -25.18 10.78
N ALA A 74 -9.75 -25.03 10.95
CA ALA A 74 -10.71 -25.17 9.86
C ALA A 74 -10.54 -24.05 8.83
N THR A 75 -10.21 -22.84 9.28
CA THR A 75 -9.93 -21.69 8.42
C THR A 75 -8.57 -21.81 7.73
N LYS A 76 -7.50 -22.26 8.41
CA LYS A 76 -6.24 -22.64 7.76
C LYS A 76 -6.46 -23.73 6.72
N LYS A 77 -7.26 -24.74 7.03
CA LYS A 77 -7.54 -25.85 6.11
C LYS A 77 -8.40 -25.41 4.93
N ALA A 78 -9.37 -24.51 5.14
CA ALA A 78 -10.14 -23.86 4.08
C ALA A 78 -9.27 -22.95 3.20
N PHE A 79 -8.32 -22.23 3.79
CA PHE A 79 -7.29 -21.48 3.08
C PHE A 79 -6.42 -22.41 2.23
N TYR A 80 -5.78 -23.43 2.82
CA TYR A 80 -4.95 -24.38 2.07
C TYR A 80 -5.73 -25.19 1.02
N SER A 81 -7.02 -25.51 1.25
CA SER A 81 -7.85 -26.22 0.28
C SER A 81 -8.33 -25.33 -0.87
N ASN A 82 -8.55 -24.03 -0.61
CA ASN A 82 -8.94 -23.06 -1.65
C ASN A 82 -7.72 -22.41 -2.34
N MET A 83 -6.52 -22.48 -1.73
CA MET A 83 -5.25 -22.08 -2.35
C MET A 83 -4.83 -22.98 -3.50
N ALA A 84 -5.32 -24.22 -3.58
CA ALA A 84 -5.06 -25.10 -4.72
C ALA A 84 -5.68 -24.56 -6.04
N GLY A 85 -6.54 -23.54 -5.98
CA GLY A 85 -7.20 -22.92 -7.14
C GLY A 85 -6.85 -21.44 -7.40
N LEU A 86 -5.91 -20.85 -6.67
CA LEU A 86 -5.54 -19.42 -6.77
C LEU A 86 -4.09 -19.30 -7.26
N THR A 87 -3.81 -18.38 -8.19
CA THR A 87 -2.59 -18.38 -9.01
C THR A 87 -1.32 -18.11 -8.18
N ASP A 88 -0.27 -18.93 -8.39
CA ASP A 88 1.09 -18.82 -7.82
C ASP A 88 1.69 -17.39 -7.96
N GLU A 89 1.24 -16.63 -8.96
CA GLU A 89 1.67 -15.29 -9.29
C GLU A 89 1.23 -14.23 -8.27
N ALA A 90 -0.05 -14.18 -7.89
CA ALA A 90 -0.54 -13.18 -6.93
C ALA A 90 0.14 -13.32 -5.56
N TYR A 91 0.32 -14.56 -5.10
CA TYR A 91 1.04 -14.86 -3.87
C TYR A 91 2.52 -14.47 -3.96
N ARG A 92 3.19 -14.81 -5.08
CA ARG A 92 4.58 -14.39 -5.31
C ARG A 92 4.74 -12.88 -5.30
N THR A 93 3.87 -12.16 -6.00
CA THR A 93 3.93 -10.70 -6.10
C THR A 93 3.73 -10.02 -4.75
N MET A 94 2.86 -10.54 -3.88
CA MET A 94 2.60 -9.93 -2.56
C MET A 94 3.63 -10.28 -1.49
N PHE A 95 4.02 -11.56 -1.42
CA PHE A 95 4.75 -12.09 -0.25
C PHE A 95 6.20 -12.44 -0.54
N ILE A 96 6.55 -12.67 -1.81
CA ILE A 96 7.88 -13.12 -2.21
C ILE A 96 8.65 -12.00 -2.94
N ALA A 97 7.95 -11.20 -3.74
CA ALA A 97 8.58 -10.12 -4.49
C ALA A 97 9.08 -9.02 -3.55
N GLU A 98 10.19 -8.40 -3.93
CA GLU A 98 10.78 -7.30 -3.19
C GLU A 98 9.94 -6.03 -3.38
N HIS A 99 9.54 -5.40 -2.28
CA HIS A 99 8.80 -4.13 -2.31
C HIS A 99 9.78 -2.99 -2.03
N ARG A 100 10.22 -2.33 -3.11
CA ARG A 100 11.31 -1.35 -3.05
C ARG A 100 10.83 0.00 -2.57
N MET A 101 11.63 0.61 -1.69
CA MET A 101 11.46 2.01 -1.29
C MET A 101 12.29 2.88 -2.23
N LEU A 102 11.70 3.96 -2.74
CA LEU A 102 12.29 4.85 -3.73
C LEU A 102 12.16 6.31 -3.29
N THR A 103 12.98 7.18 -3.88
CA THR A 103 12.86 8.64 -3.78
C THR A 103 13.45 9.31 -5.02
N ALA A 104 13.20 10.60 -5.23
CA ALA A 104 13.83 11.35 -6.32
C ALA A 104 15.35 11.46 -6.11
N GLU A 105 16.13 11.35 -7.18
CA GLU A 105 17.50 11.85 -7.17
C GLU A 105 17.50 13.37 -7.19
N ILE A 106 18.28 13.97 -6.30
CA ILE A 106 18.32 15.42 -6.07
C ILE A 106 19.72 15.93 -6.36
N ASP A 107 19.82 17.06 -7.07
CA ASP A 107 21.08 17.75 -7.35
C ASP A 107 21.63 18.50 -6.11
N GLU A 108 22.80 19.11 -6.26
CA GLU A 108 23.45 19.89 -5.20
C GLU A 108 22.61 21.09 -4.71
N ASN A 109 21.64 21.54 -5.53
CA ASN A 109 20.77 22.67 -5.25
C ASN A 109 19.41 22.25 -4.65
N GLY A 110 19.19 20.96 -4.40
CA GLY A 110 17.92 20.48 -3.86
C GLY A 110 16.81 20.27 -4.90
N LYS A 111 17.12 20.26 -6.20
CA LYS A 111 16.16 20.05 -7.29
C LYS A 111 16.22 18.62 -7.83
N PRO A 112 15.07 18.04 -8.24
CA PRO A 112 15.06 16.69 -8.81
C PRO A 112 15.77 16.64 -10.17
N ILE A 113 16.55 15.59 -10.40
CA ILE A 113 17.33 15.39 -11.61
C ILE A 113 16.45 14.77 -12.70
N LEU A 114 16.48 15.33 -13.91
CA LEU A 114 15.73 14.81 -15.05
C LEU A 114 16.27 13.45 -15.52
N ASP A 115 15.36 12.55 -15.88
CA ASP A 115 15.69 11.28 -16.51
C ASP A 115 15.64 11.40 -18.04
N ILE A 116 16.81 11.42 -18.65
CA ILE A 116 16.95 11.51 -20.11
C ILE A 116 16.33 10.31 -20.82
N ASN A 117 16.32 9.12 -20.22
CA ASN A 117 15.70 7.95 -20.82
C ASN A 117 14.18 8.09 -20.84
N LEU A 118 13.56 8.52 -19.73
CA LEU A 118 12.11 8.80 -19.69
C LEU A 118 11.73 9.89 -20.69
N LEU A 119 12.52 10.97 -20.80
CA LEU A 119 12.27 12.02 -21.79
C LEU A 119 12.38 11.51 -23.24
N ASN A 120 13.34 10.63 -23.51
CA ASN A 120 13.48 9.99 -24.82
C ASN A 120 12.33 9.03 -25.13
N GLU A 121 11.77 8.35 -24.13
CA GLU A 121 10.58 7.51 -24.29
C GLU A 121 9.34 8.35 -24.61
N ILE A 122 9.15 9.46 -23.89
CA ILE A 122 8.10 10.45 -24.18
C ILE A 122 8.22 10.97 -25.61
N ASP A 123 9.43 11.29 -26.07
CA ASP A 123 9.67 11.72 -27.46
C ASP A 123 9.31 10.64 -28.49
N LYS A 124 9.71 9.39 -28.24
CA LYS A 124 9.39 8.26 -29.12
C LYS A 124 7.89 8.02 -29.20
N GLU A 125 7.15 8.18 -28.09
CA GLU A 125 5.69 8.12 -28.09
C GLU A 125 5.08 9.26 -28.91
N SER A 126 5.61 10.47 -28.77
CA SER A 126 5.21 11.64 -29.55
C SER A 126 5.39 11.39 -31.05
N ASP A 127 6.57 10.89 -31.44
CA ASP A 127 6.91 10.57 -32.83
C ASP A 127 5.94 9.51 -33.41
N LYS A 128 5.64 8.45 -32.63
CA LYS A 128 4.67 7.41 -33.03
C LYS A 128 3.25 7.95 -33.22
N LYS A 129 2.87 8.97 -32.44
CA LYS A 129 1.55 9.62 -32.52
C LYS A 129 1.51 10.72 -33.58
N GLY A 130 2.65 11.11 -34.16
CA GLY A 130 2.74 12.24 -35.07
C GLY A 130 2.46 13.60 -34.41
N ILE A 131 2.64 13.70 -33.09
CA ILE A 131 2.42 14.93 -32.32
C ILE A 131 3.78 15.64 -32.14
N ASN A 132 3.77 16.97 -32.05
CA ASN A 132 4.98 17.73 -31.73
C ASN A 132 5.54 17.34 -30.36
N ARG A 133 6.85 17.08 -30.27
CA ARG A 133 7.50 16.61 -29.03
C ARG A 133 7.35 17.57 -27.85
N GLU A 134 7.47 18.87 -28.08
CA GLU A 134 7.34 19.87 -27.02
C GLU A 134 5.91 19.94 -26.49
N GLU A 135 4.93 19.91 -27.40
CA GLU A 135 3.51 19.85 -27.06
C GLU A 135 3.20 18.58 -26.26
N TYR A 136 3.69 17.43 -26.72
CA TYR A 136 3.47 16.15 -26.05
C TYR A 136 4.13 16.10 -24.67
N ARG A 137 5.39 16.57 -24.54
CA ARG A 137 6.06 16.67 -23.24
C ARG A 137 5.27 17.52 -22.26
N LYS A 138 4.78 18.69 -22.69
CA LYS A 138 3.97 19.57 -21.86
C LYS A 138 2.64 18.92 -21.44
N ASP A 139 2.01 18.18 -22.35
CA ASP A 139 0.83 17.38 -22.04
C ASP A 139 1.12 16.30 -20.98
N GLN A 140 2.24 15.58 -21.09
CA GLN A 140 2.66 14.58 -20.09
C GLN A 140 2.96 15.22 -18.73
N GLU A 141 3.59 16.39 -18.71
CA GLU A 141 3.83 17.16 -17.48
C GLU A 141 2.51 17.60 -16.82
N VAL A 142 1.55 18.08 -17.63
CA VAL A 142 0.18 18.42 -17.19
C VAL A 142 -0.57 17.21 -16.62
N LYS A 143 -0.25 16.01 -17.07
CA LYS A 143 -0.76 14.72 -16.54
C LYS A 143 0.05 14.19 -15.36
N GLY A 144 1.02 14.94 -14.86
CA GLY A 144 1.84 14.57 -13.71
C GLY A 144 2.75 13.37 -13.94
N ARG A 145 3.04 12.99 -15.19
CA ARG A 145 3.95 11.88 -15.51
C ARG A 145 5.32 12.17 -14.90
N ASN A 146 5.92 11.17 -14.25
CA ASN A 146 7.29 11.32 -13.74
C ASN A 146 8.27 11.53 -14.91
N ILE A 147 9.16 12.50 -14.75
CA ILE A 147 10.26 12.81 -15.68
C ILE A 147 11.61 12.88 -14.95
N TYR A 148 11.63 12.50 -13.67
CA TYR A 148 12.79 12.58 -12.80
C TYR A 148 13.36 11.19 -12.52
N ARG A 149 14.67 11.14 -12.31
CA ARG A 149 15.35 9.92 -11.88
C ARG A 149 14.90 9.54 -10.48
N LEU A 150 14.68 8.25 -10.31
CA LEU A 150 14.40 7.64 -9.02
C LEU A 150 15.64 6.90 -8.56
N ARG A 151 15.94 6.98 -7.26
CA ARG A 151 16.90 6.07 -6.62
C ARG A 151 16.20 5.16 -5.64
N GLU A 152 16.65 3.92 -5.63
CA GLU A 152 16.26 2.95 -4.61
C GLU A 152 16.91 3.29 -3.27
N PHE A 153 16.18 2.99 -2.20
CA PHE A 153 16.62 3.08 -0.82
C PHE A 153 16.89 1.67 -0.28
N SER A 154 18.16 1.39 0.00
CA SER A 154 18.58 0.15 0.63
C SER A 154 18.01 0.02 2.04
N ASP A 155 17.92 -1.21 2.57
CA ASP A 155 17.47 -1.45 3.96
C ASP A 155 18.31 -0.66 4.98
N GLN A 156 19.61 -0.47 4.71
CA GLN A 156 20.49 0.35 5.55
C GLN A 156 20.14 1.84 5.45
N ASP A 157 19.78 2.34 4.27
CA ASP A 157 19.39 3.75 4.10
C ASP A 157 18.04 4.04 4.76
N ARG A 158 17.11 3.07 4.80
CA ARG A 158 15.81 3.21 5.51
C ARG A 158 15.98 3.50 7.00
N ASN A 159 17.13 3.10 7.55
CA ASN A 159 17.48 3.41 8.93
C ASN A 159 17.93 4.85 9.18
N ASN A 160 18.11 5.65 8.13
CA ASN A 160 18.63 7.00 8.18
C ASN A 160 17.83 7.95 7.27
N LEU A 161 16.49 7.88 7.36
CA LEU A 161 15.62 8.80 6.62
C LEU A 161 15.96 10.25 7.00
N LYS A 162 15.73 11.16 6.06
CA LYS A 162 15.83 12.60 6.31
C LYS A 162 14.43 13.19 6.36
N GLN A 163 14.25 14.17 7.23
CA GLN A 163 12.99 14.90 7.28
C GLN A 163 12.90 15.87 6.09
N VAL A 164 11.67 16.13 5.69
CA VAL A 164 11.30 17.13 4.69
C VAL A 164 10.48 18.23 5.36
N THR A 165 10.70 19.47 4.92
CA THR A 165 9.90 20.62 5.33
C THR A 165 8.80 20.89 4.30
N TYR A 166 7.55 20.90 4.75
CA TYR A 166 6.38 21.18 3.93
C TYR A 166 5.39 22.11 4.67
N THR A 167 4.38 22.61 3.97
CA THR A 167 3.31 23.41 4.58
C THR A 167 2.11 22.52 4.85
N ASP A 168 1.74 22.40 6.12
CA ASP A 168 0.57 21.63 6.53
C ASP A 168 -0.72 22.32 6.03
N PRO A 169 -1.57 21.63 5.25
CA PRO A 169 -2.72 22.28 4.60
C PRO A 169 -3.86 22.63 5.57
N LEU A 170 -3.90 21.98 6.73
CA LEU A 170 -4.89 22.24 7.77
C LEU A 170 -4.53 23.48 8.61
N THR A 171 -3.28 23.57 9.03
CA THR A 171 -2.80 24.60 9.96
C THR A 171 -2.11 25.77 9.26
N ARG A 172 -1.74 25.61 7.98
CA ARG A 172 -0.91 26.55 7.19
C ARG A 172 0.49 26.78 7.79
N LYS A 173 0.93 25.95 8.73
CA LYS A 173 2.26 26.05 9.34
C LYS A 173 3.26 25.20 8.59
N SER A 174 4.54 25.62 8.65
CA SER A 174 5.62 24.78 8.16
C SER A 174 5.90 23.67 9.17
N GLU A 175 5.91 22.43 8.70
CA GLU A 175 6.21 21.23 9.49
C GLU A 175 7.42 20.51 8.92
N LYS A 176 8.17 19.82 9.78
CA LYS A 176 9.36 19.05 9.41
C LYS A 176 9.16 17.60 9.83
N LYS A 177 8.91 16.71 8.87
CA LYS A 177 8.53 15.31 9.11
C LYS A 177 9.30 14.33 8.24
N TYR A 178 9.43 13.08 8.68
CA TYR A 178 9.81 11.97 7.81
C TYR A 178 8.59 11.59 6.97
N VAL A 179 8.64 11.73 5.65
CA VAL A 179 7.47 11.48 4.79
C VAL A 179 7.65 10.19 4.03
N VAL A 180 6.76 9.23 4.27
CA VAL A 180 6.72 7.94 3.56
C VAL A 180 5.33 7.74 2.98
N ALA A 181 5.27 7.40 1.70
CA ALA A 181 4.04 7.14 0.97
C ALA A 181 3.90 5.66 0.58
N PHE A 182 2.70 5.11 0.74
CA PHE A 182 2.32 3.76 0.31
C PHE A 182 1.19 3.87 -0.72
N ASN A 183 1.51 3.70 -2.00
CA ASN A 183 0.53 3.82 -3.08
C ASN A 183 -0.09 2.45 -3.42
N GLY A 184 -1.21 2.42 -4.16
CA GLY A 184 -1.89 1.19 -4.57
C GLY A 184 -1.16 0.37 -5.64
N ILE A 185 -1.70 -0.79 -6.02
CA ILE A 185 -1.27 -1.62 -7.18
C ILE A 185 -1.68 -1.00 -8.50
N PHE A 186 -1.13 -1.55 -9.59
CA PHE A 186 -1.31 -1.16 -10.99
C PHE A 186 -0.54 0.07 -11.45
N ASN A 187 0.43 0.54 -10.67
CA ASN A 187 1.38 1.56 -11.12
C ASN A 187 2.80 1.00 -11.19
N ASP A 188 3.56 1.46 -12.17
CA ASP A 188 5.00 1.28 -12.15
C ASP A 188 5.62 2.27 -11.14
N GLU A 189 6.95 2.24 -11.00
CA GLU A 189 7.69 3.14 -10.12
C GLU A 189 7.41 4.63 -10.42
N ASN A 190 7.16 4.97 -11.69
CA ASN A 190 6.91 6.33 -12.14
C ASN A 190 5.54 6.83 -11.72
N ALA A 191 4.51 6.00 -11.85
CA ALA A 191 3.17 6.33 -11.39
C ALA A 191 3.09 6.29 -9.85
N ALA A 192 3.86 5.45 -9.16
CA ALA A 192 4.02 5.54 -7.70
C ALA A 192 4.68 6.87 -7.28
N ALA A 193 5.73 7.30 -7.97
CA ALA A 193 6.38 8.59 -7.72
C ALA A 193 5.42 9.77 -7.93
N LYS A 194 4.66 9.75 -9.04
CA LYS A 194 3.61 10.74 -9.33
C LYS A 194 2.67 10.91 -8.13
N PHE A 195 2.09 9.83 -7.62
CA PHE A 195 1.13 9.93 -6.51
C PHE A 195 1.76 10.34 -5.19
N ALA A 196 3.00 9.91 -4.91
CA ALA A 196 3.73 10.32 -3.73
C ALA A 196 3.93 11.84 -3.66
N TRP A 197 4.27 12.48 -4.79
CA TRP A 197 4.47 13.93 -4.84
C TRP A 197 3.17 14.73 -5.02
N GLN A 198 2.14 14.11 -5.59
CA GLN A 198 0.84 14.74 -5.79
C GLN A 198 0.05 14.85 -4.48
N ASN A 199 0.02 13.78 -3.68
CA ASN A 199 -1.06 13.62 -2.71
C ASN A 199 -0.72 14.12 -1.30
N TYR A 200 0.56 14.19 -0.93
CA TYR A 200 0.92 14.23 0.49
C TYR A 200 1.53 15.53 0.95
N VAL A 201 2.53 16.06 0.25
CA VAL A 201 3.31 17.20 0.74
C VAL A 201 3.63 18.23 -0.35
N ALA A 202 3.41 19.49 -0.01
CA ALA A 202 3.69 20.64 -0.85
C ALA A 202 4.13 21.84 0.00
N LYS A 203 4.79 22.81 -0.62
CA LYS A 203 5.18 24.10 -0.04
C LYS A 203 4.27 25.21 -0.56
N GLU A 204 4.20 26.29 0.20
CA GLU A 204 3.62 27.53 -0.26
C GLU A 204 4.47 28.16 -1.36
N SER A 205 3.86 28.50 -2.50
CA SER A 205 4.52 29.27 -3.57
C SER A 205 4.48 30.76 -3.28
N GLN A 206 5.15 31.53 -4.15
CA GLN A 206 5.11 32.99 -4.15
C GLN A 206 3.67 33.56 -4.24
N SER A 207 2.69 32.77 -4.68
CA SER A 207 1.29 33.18 -4.75
C SER A 207 0.53 33.07 -3.43
N GLY A 208 1.16 32.58 -2.35
CA GLY A 208 0.50 32.30 -1.06
C GLY A 208 -0.34 31.02 -1.05
N LYS A 209 -0.21 30.18 -2.09
CA LYS A 209 -0.93 28.91 -2.24
C LYS A 209 0.00 27.73 -2.00
N ILE A 210 -0.53 26.66 -1.42
CA ILE A 210 0.21 25.41 -1.21
C ILE A 210 0.16 24.58 -2.50
N ASP A 211 1.00 24.92 -3.47
CA ASP A 211 1.00 24.34 -4.81
C ASP A 211 2.38 23.93 -5.35
N SER A 212 3.42 24.07 -4.53
CA SER A 212 4.79 23.69 -4.92
C SER A 212 5.12 22.28 -4.43
N ARG A 213 5.14 21.30 -5.34
CA ARG A 213 5.49 19.89 -5.04
C ARG A 213 6.86 19.77 -4.37
N VAL A 214 6.95 18.89 -3.38
CA VAL A 214 8.23 18.54 -2.76
C VAL A 214 8.66 17.15 -3.20
N HIS A 215 9.84 17.07 -3.80
CA HIS A 215 10.41 15.80 -4.30
C HIS A 215 11.51 15.28 -3.37
N GLN A 216 12.27 16.20 -2.75
CA GLN A 216 13.39 15.87 -1.88
C GLN A 216 12.91 15.23 -0.57
N ASN A 217 13.54 14.10 -0.20
CA ASN A 217 13.27 13.36 1.03
C ASN A 217 11.79 12.98 1.21
N VAL A 218 11.07 12.83 0.09
CA VAL A 218 9.76 12.18 0.04
C VAL A 218 10.01 10.77 -0.45
N TYR A 219 9.76 9.80 0.42
CA TYR A 219 9.99 8.40 0.14
C TYR A 219 8.68 7.71 -0.20
N PHE A 220 8.73 6.70 -1.06
CA PHE A 220 7.55 5.90 -1.37
C PHE A 220 7.90 4.44 -1.57
N VAL A 221 6.97 3.57 -1.21
CA VAL A 221 7.09 2.12 -1.39
C VAL A 221 6.35 1.74 -2.65
N HIS A 222 7.05 1.09 -3.58
CA HIS A 222 6.48 0.53 -4.79
C HIS A 222 6.12 -0.93 -4.55
N HIS A 223 4.85 -1.26 -4.79
CA HIS A 223 4.36 -2.63 -4.81
C HIS A 223 4.54 -3.17 -6.24
N PRO A 224 5.22 -4.32 -6.41
CA PRO A 224 5.34 -4.96 -7.71
C PRO A 224 3.95 -5.22 -8.32
N GLN A 225 3.83 -4.98 -9.63
CA GLN A 225 2.63 -5.32 -10.38
C GLN A 225 2.54 -6.84 -10.57
N ALA A 226 1.35 -7.41 -10.42
CA ALA A 226 1.09 -8.76 -10.91
C ALA A 226 0.94 -8.72 -12.45
N GLY A 227 1.36 -9.76 -13.14
CA GLY A 227 1.46 -9.77 -14.61
C GLY A 227 0.13 -9.79 -15.35
N ASN A 228 -1.02 -9.74 -14.66
CA ASN A 228 -2.33 -9.60 -15.28
C ASN A 228 -3.38 -9.01 -14.32
N ALA A 229 -4.39 -8.34 -14.89
CA ALA A 229 -5.46 -7.66 -14.16
C ALA A 229 -6.32 -8.57 -13.27
N ILE A 230 -6.39 -9.87 -13.58
CA ILE A 230 -7.10 -10.86 -12.76
C ILE A 230 -6.29 -11.15 -11.49
N SER A 231 -4.98 -11.34 -11.61
CA SER A 231 -4.09 -11.54 -10.47
C SER A 231 -4.02 -10.29 -9.59
N GLU A 232 -4.08 -9.10 -10.18
CA GLU A 232 -4.17 -7.86 -9.43
C GLU A 232 -5.50 -7.70 -8.65
N LEU A 233 -6.63 -8.08 -9.25
CA LEU A 233 -7.92 -8.13 -8.54
C LEU A 233 -7.91 -9.16 -7.40
N LEU A 234 -7.22 -10.28 -7.59
CA LEU A 234 -7.01 -11.30 -6.55
C LEU A 234 -6.11 -10.77 -5.42
N VAL A 235 -5.02 -10.06 -5.75
CA VAL A 235 -4.17 -9.35 -4.77
C VAL A 235 -4.98 -8.34 -3.95
N ALA A 236 -5.85 -7.56 -4.59
CA ALA A 236 -6.77 -6.64 -3.89
C ALA A 236 -7.74 -7.39 -2.96
N GLY A 237 -8.23 -8.55 -3.39
CA GLY A 237 -9.04 -9.45 -2.56
C GLY A 237 -8.27 -10.00 -1.34
N TYR A 238 -7.01 -10.39 -1.51
CA TYR A 238 -6.14 -10.84 -0.43
C TYR A 238 -5.95 -9.76 0.64
N GLU A 239 -5.56 -8.55 0.25
CA GLU A 239 -5.36 -7.44 1.20
C GLU A 239 -6.63 -7.04 1.95
N LYS A 240 -7.80 -7.11 1.29
CA LYS A 240 -9.09 -6.87 1.94
C LYS A 240 -9.44 -7.95 2.97
N MET A 241 -9.09 -9.21 2.71
CA MET A 241 -9.28 -10.29 3.68
C MET A 241 -8.37 -10.12 4.92
N PHE A 242 -7.17 -9.56 4.78
CA PHE A 242 -6.26 -9.27 5.90
C PHE A 242 -6.64 -8.07 6.77
N GLU A 243 -7.49 -7.17 6.26
CA GLU A 243 -8.09 -6.10 7.06
C GLU A 243 -8.99 -6.65 8.18
N THR A 244 -9.66 -7.77 7.93
CA THR A 244 -10.31 -8.57 8.97
C THR A 244 -9.26 -9.41 9.70
N SER A 245 -9.48 -9.81 10.94
CA SER A 245 -8.52 -10.41 11.92
C SER A 245 -7.57 -11.56 11.48
N PHE A 246 -7.55 -11.91 10.20
CA PHE A 246 -6.67 -12.85 9.50
C PHE A 246 -5.22 -12.37 9.31
N GLY A 247 -4.93 -11.06 9.30
CA GLY A 247 -3.57 -10.53 9.10
C GLY A 247 -2.53 -11.05 10.12
N ASN A 248 -2.96 -11.32 11.35
CA ASN A 248 -2.09 -11.88 12.40
C ASN A 248 -1.86 -13.41 12.27
N VAL A 249 -2.64 -14.12 11.44
CA VAL A 249 -2.64 -15.59 11.35
C VAL A 249 -1.86 -16.12 10.13
N LEU A 250 -1.74 -15.33 9.07
CA LEU A 250 -1.25 -15.79 7.75
C LEU A 250 0.07 -15.14 7.29
N GLY A 251 0.58 -14.13 8.01
CA GLY A 251 1.78 -13.36 7.63
C GLY A 251 1.44 -12.08 6.87
N MET A 252 2.22 -11.02 7.10
CA MET A 252 2.06 -9.73 6.42
C MET A 252 2.85 -9.72 5.10
N ASP A 253 2.37 -8.96 4.10
CA ASP A 253 3.14 -8.68 2.89
C ASP A 253 4.37 -7.80 3.18
N ASN A 254 5.31 -7.75 2.25
CA ASN A 254 6.58 -7.04 2.42
C ASN A 254 6.41 -5.52 2.59
N SER A 255 5.38 -4.92 1.99
CA SER A 255 5.09 -3.49 2.19
C SER A 255 4.54 -3.22 3.58
N SER A 256 3.68 -4.10 4.10
CA SER A 256 3.14 -3.98 5.46
C SER A 256 4.22 -4.20 6.52
N LEU A 257 5.16 -5.11 6.28
CA LEU A 257 6.35 -5.27 7.13
C LEU A 257 7.19 -3.99 7.14
N GLN A 258 7.47 -3.44 5.97
CA GLN A 258 8.23 -2.20 5.84
C GLN A 258 7.50 -1.01 6.51
N ALA A 259 6.19 -0.90 6.35
CA ALA A 259 5.36 0.10 7.04
C ALA A 259 5.47 -0.04 8.56
N LYS A 260 5.36 -1.27 9.08
CA LYS A 260 5.49 -1.58 10.50
C LYS A 260 6.87 -1.19 11.04
N GLU A 261 7.94 -1.52 10.33
CA GLU A 261 9.32 -1.17 10.72
C GLU A 261 9.52 0.34 10.78
N LEU A 262 9.08 1.07 9.75
CA LEU A 262 9.17 2.53 9.69
C LEU A 262 8.35 3.19 10.79
N MET A 263 7.14 2.70 11.05
CA MET A 263 6.30 3.15 12.16
C MET A 263 6.93 2.87 13.53
N THR A 264 7.53 1.69 13.71
CA THR A 264 8.22 1.34 14.97
C THR A 264 9.40 2.28 15.21
N LYS A 265 10.17 2.58 14.16
CA LYS A 265 11.39 3.37 14.26
C LYS A 265 11.15 4.88 14.39
N TYR A 266 10.25 5.43 13.58
CA TYR A 266 10.04 6.86 13.48
C TYR A 266 8.72 7.33 14.12
N GLY A 267 7.88 6.42 14.61
CA GLY A 267 6.51 6.71 15.02
C GLY A 267 6.36 7.73 16.16
N LYS A 268 7.37 7.85 17.03
CA LYS A 268 7.43 8.88 18.09
C LYS A 268 8.04 10.21 17.62
N ASN A 269 8.65 10.23 16.44
CA ASN A 269 9.57 11.29 15.99
C ASN A 269 9.10 11.92 14.66
N GLU A 270 7.96 12.61 14.65
CA GLU A 270 7.50 13.40 13.51
C GLU A 270 7.41 12.60 12.19
N LEU A 271 6.76 11.43 12.22
CA LEU A 271 6.51 10.60 11.04
C LEU A 271 5.23 11.05 10.33
N PHE A 272 5.27 11.14 9.01
CA PHE A 272 4.11 11.31 8.15
C PHE A 272 3.97 10.08 7.26
N VAL A 273 2.84 9.38 7.39
CA VAL A 273 2.50 8.22 6.55
C VAL A 273 1.37 8.61 5.61
N GLY A 274 1.70 8.73 4.32
CA GLY A 274 0.74 8.89 3.25
C GLY A 274 0.35 7.52 2.69
N SER A 275 -0.92 7.32 2.35
CA SER A 275 -1.33 6.13 1.62
C SER A 275 -2.46 6.41 0.64
N HIS A 276 -2.48 5.68 -0.47
CA HIS A 276 -3.44 5.85 -1.56
C HIS A 276 -4.00 4.50 -1.96
N SER A 277 -5.29 4.45 -2.28
CA SER A 277 -5.92 3.25 -2.83
C SER A 277 -5.72 2.06 -1.90
N ARG A 278 -5.24 0.95 -2.45
CA ARG A 278 -4.86 -0.26 -1.73
C ARG A 278 -3.70 -0.07 -0.76
N GLY A 279 -2.80 0.89 -0.96
CA GLY A 279 -1.74 1.21 0.02
C GLY A 279 -2.29 1.62 1.39
N THR A 280 -3.58 2.00 1.48
CA THR A 280 -4.25 2.20 2.76
C THR A 280 -4.46 0.91 3.55
N LEU A 281 -4.65 -0.23 2.88
CA LEU A 281 -4.69 -1.56 3.52
C LEU A 281 -3.31 -1.93 4.06
N THR A 282 -2.24 -1.66 3.32
CA THR A 282 -0.85 -1.85 3.79
C THR A 282 -0.62 -1.14 5.13
N VAL A 283 -1.02 0.13 5.22
CA VAL A 283 -0.91 0.95 6.42
C VAL A 283 -1.80 0.42 7.55
N THR A 284 -3.07 0.07 7.27
CA THR A 284 -3.98 -0.51 8.26
C THR A 284 -3.47 -1.83 8.82
N ASN A 285 -2.93 -2.72 7.99
CA ASN A 285 -2.35 -3.99 8.41
C ASN A 285 -1.15 -3.77 9.36
N ALA A 286 -0.29 -2.78 9.05
CA ALA A 286 0.81 -2.39 9.93
C ALA A 286 0.29 -1.85 11.28
N LEU A 287 -0.72 -0.97 11.27
CA LEU A 287 -1.37 -0.48 12.50
C LEU A 287 -1.94 -1.63 13.35
N ASN A 288 -2.63 -2.57 12.71
CA ASN A 288 -3.21 -3.74 13.37
C ASN A 288 -2.14 -4.64 14.00
N SER A 289 -1.04 -4.90 13.28
CA SER A 289 0.10 -5.66 13.80
C SER A 289 0.80 -4.96 14.97
N LEU A 290 0.82 -3.63 14.95
CA LEU A 290 1.40 -2.83 16.03
C LEU A 290 0.49 -2.71 17.27
N ASN A 291 -0.79 -3.07 17.18
CA ASN A 291 -1.77 -2.90 18.27
C ASN A 291 -1.63 -3.90 19.42
N THR A 292 -0.43 -4.01 19.99
CA THR A 292 -0.15 -4.78 21.19
C THR A 292 -0.42 -3.94 22.44
N LYS A 293 -0.50 -4.57 23.62
CA LYS A 293 -0.62 -3.82 24.88
C LYS A 293 0.61 -2.93 25.11
N GLU A 294 1.80 -3.48 24.95
CA GLU A 294 3.08 -2.79 25.09
C GLU A 294 3.15 -1.53 24.21
N ASN A 295 2.86 -1.64 22.91
CA ASN A 295 2.93 -0.51 21.99
C ASN A 295 1.89 0.58 22.28
N ARG A 296 0.71 0.20 22.82
CA ARG A 296 -0.31 1.15 23.29
C ARG A 296 0.17 1.91 24.52
N ASP A 297 0.71 1.19 25.50
CA ASP A 297 1.24 1.77 26.74
C ASP A 297 2.41 2.72 26.43
N ASP A 298 3.26 2.33 25.48
CA ASP A 298 4.39 3.11 24.98
C ASP A 298 4.01 4.28 24.09
N LYS A 299 2.75 4.36 23.64
CA LYS A 299 2.27 5.33 22.65
C LYS A 299 3.19 5.37 21.43
N LEU A 300 3.46 4.19 20.87
CA LEU A 300 4.46 4.01 19.82
C LEU A 300 4.33 5.00 18.65
N LEU A 301 3.12 5.44 18.33
CA LEU A 301 2.84 6.32 17.20
C LEU A 301 2.53 7.77 17.60
N SER A 302 2.88 8.21 18.81
CA SER A 302 2.53 9.53 19.35
C SER A 302 2.97 10.72 18.49
N GLY A 303 3.99 10.56 17.66
CA GLY A 303 4.51 11.57 16.72
C GLY A 303 4.13 11.31 15.27
N THR A 304 3.16 10.43 15.00
CA THR A 304 2.80 10.00 13.64
C THR A 304 1.56 10.74 13.14
N THR A 305 1.61 11.30 11.94
CA THR A 305 0.47 11.80 11.17
C THR A 305 0.17 10.82 10.04
N VAL A 306 -1.11 10.49 9.84
CA VAL A 306 -1.52 9.58 8.77
C VAL A 306 -2.51 10.28 7.84
N LYS A 307 -2.27 10.19 6.53
CA LYS A 307 -3.17 10.64 5.47
C LYS A 307 -3.51 9.49 4.54
N MET A 308 -4.80 9.25 4.32
CA MET A 308 -5.32 8.22 3.43
C MET A 308 -6.14 8.87 2.31
N VAL A 309 -5.85 8.55 1.05
CA VAL A 309 -6.58 9.09 -0.10
C VAL A 309 -7.14 7.96 -0.97
N GLY A 310 -8.40 8.07 -1.43
CA GLY A 310 -9.12 6.98 -2.11
C GLY A 310 -9.05 5.63 -1.36
N PRO A 311 -9.33 5.59 -0.05
CA PRO A 311 -8.98 4.45 0.80
C PRO A 311 -9.77 3.16 0.51
N ALA A 312 -9.07 2.06 0.20
CA ALA A 312 -9.67 0.73 0.13
C ALA A 312 -10.01 0.13 1.50
N THR A 313 -9.32 0.58 2.56
CA THR A 313 -9.56 0.21 3.96
C THR A 313 -10.73 1.00 4.55
N ASN A 314 -11.36 0.48 5.59
CA ASN A 314 -12.21 1.19 6.53
C ASN A 314 -11.34 2.12 7.39
N VAL A 315 -11.35 3.41 7.06
CA VAL A 315 -10.53 4.42 7.73
C VAL A 315 -10.96 4.63 9.17
N THR A 316 -12.24 4.45 9.51
CA THR A 316 -12.71 4.52 10.89
C THR A 316 -12.07 3.46 11.77
N HIS A 317 -11.96 2.23 11.27
CA HIS A 317 -11.26 1.16 11.98
C HIS A 317 -9.77 1.48 12.15
N ALA A 318 -9.09 1.87 11.07
CA ALA A 318 -7.68 2.27 11.12
C ALA A 318 -7.43 3.42 12.11
N ASP A 319 -8.36 4.39 12.17
CA ASP A 319 -8.30 5.55 13.06
C ASP A 319 -8.41 5.17 14.53
N ASN A 320 -9.30 4.24 14.87
CA ASN A 320 -9.45 3.71 16.23
C ASN A 320 -8.18 3.02 16.71
N VAL A 321 -7.52 2.25 15.84
CA VAL A 321 -6.25 1.58 16.15
C VAL A 321 -5.11 2.59 16.28
N LEU A 322 -5.00 3.53 15.34
CA LEU A 322 -4.02 4.62 15.43
C LEU A 322 -4.19 5.44 16.72
N SER A 323 -5.44 5.68 17.14
CA SER A 323 -5.74 6.44 18.35
C SER A 323 -5.11 5.84 19.61
N VAL A 324 -5.31 4.54 19.81
CA VAL A 324 -4.75 3.85 20.99
C VAL A 324 -3.24 3.75 20.91
N LEU A 325 -2.67 3.65 19.72
CA LEU A 325 -1.21 3.68 19.48
C LEU A 325 -0.58 5.07 19.65
N GLN A 326 -1.35 6.14 19.45
CA GLN A 326 -0.89 7.52 19.65
C GLN A 326 -1.02 7.97 21.10
N THR A 327 -2.08 7.55 21.79
CA THR A 327 -2.48 8.18 23.06
C THR A 327 -2.57 7.21 24.24
N GLY A 328 -2.54 5.89 23.98
CA GLY A 328 -2.80 4.83 24.96
C GLY A 328 -4.29 4.57 25.21
N LYS A 329 -5.19 5.34 24.57
CA LYS A 329 -6.65 5.19 24.71
C LYS A 329 -7.38 5.64 23.45
N GLU A 330 -8.69 5.46 23.42
CA GLU A 330 -9.51 6.02 22.34
C GLU A 330 -9.57 7.55 22.44
N ARG A 331 -9.46 8.22 21.29
CA ARG A 331 -9.43 9.68 21.20
C ARG A 331 -10.83 10.23 21.34
N THR A 332 -10.93 11.39 21.98
CA THR A 332 -12.19 12.09 22.24
C THR A 332 -12.31 13.40 21.47
N ASN A 333 -11.33 13.69 20.62
CA ASN A 333 -11.27 14.86 19.75
C ASN A 333 -10.54 14.51 18.44
N ARG A 334 -10.52 15.45 17.49
CA ARG A 334 -9.95 15.25 16.14
C ARG A 334 -8.41 15.22 16.06
N GLU A 335 -7.71 15.55 17.14
CA GLU A 335 -6.25 15.62 17.15
C GLU A 335 -5.63 14.24 16.87
N GLY A 336 -4.67 14.22 15.94
CA GLY A 336 -4.01 12.98 15.50
C GLY A 336 -4.89 12.05 14.65
N SER A 337 -6.17 12.36 14.41
CA SER A 337 -7.05 11.56 13.56
C SER A 337 -6.57 11.51 12.11
N ILE A 338 -6.80 10.36 11.46
CA ILE A 338 -6.46 10.12 10.07
C ILE A 338 -7.14 11.17 9.21
N ARG A 339 -6.32 11.79 8.37
CA ARG A 339 -6.75 12.77 7.38
C ARG A 339 -7.16 12.01 6.13
N ILE A 340 -8.31 12.37 5.57
CA ILE A 340 -8.93 11.63 4.47
C ILE A 340 -9.28 12.55 3.31
N GLU A 341 -9.01 12.09 2.09
CA GLU A 341 -9.65 12.56 0.87
C GLU A 341 -10.29 11.35 0.18
N ASN A 342 -11.61 11.39 0.01
CA ASN A 342 -12.37 10.32 -0.63
C ASN A 342 -13.43 10.91 -1.55
N HIS A 343 -13.54 10.38 -2.76
CA HIS A 343 -14.53 10.86 -3.72
C HIS A 343 -15.80 10.02 -3.63
N GLU A 344 -16.97 10.64 -3.57
CA GLU A 344 -18.27 9.95 -3.43
C GLU A 344 -18.48 8.86 -4.50
N GLN A 345 -18.05 9.20 -5.72
CA GLN A 345 -18.15 8.34 -6.89
C GLN A 345 -16.96 7.39 -7.09
N ASP A 346 -15.99 7.38 -6.17
CA ASP A 346 -14.90 6.39 -6.17
C ASP A 346 -15.40 5.08 -5.54
N PRO A 347 -15.56 4.00 -6.33
CA PRO A 347 -16.05 2.73 -5.84
C PRO A 347 -15.07 2.06 -4.85
N VAL A 348 -13.77 2.38 -4.91
CA VAL A 348 -12.76 1.82 -4.00
C VAL A 348 -12.96 2.37 -2.59
N GLY A 349 -13.13 3.68 -2.48
CA GLY A 349 -13.36 4.35 -1.21
C GLY A 349 -14.75 4.14 -0.62
N SER A 350 -15.78 4.04 -1.48
CA SER A 350 -17.16 4.34 -1.08
C SER A 350 -18.12 3.14 -1.04
N ILE A 351 -17.76 1.96 -1.56
CA ILE A 351 -18.66 0.77 -1.56
C ILE A 351 -18.55 0.01 -0.22
N PRO A 352 -19.61 -0.03 0.63
CA PRO A 352 -19.51 -0.54 2.01
C PRO A 352 -19.36 -2.06 2.19
N ILE A 353 -19.77 -2.86 1.21
CA ILE A 353 -19.86 -4.34 1.34
C ILE A 353 -18.62 -5.04 0.74
N ILE A 354 -17.92 -4.38 -0.19
CA ILE A 354 -16.78 -4.98 -0.91
C ILE A 354 -15.48 -4.21 -0.59
N LEU A 355 -15.53 -2.90 -0.30
CA LEU A 355 -14.35 -2.06 0.00
C LEU A 355 -14.64 -1.06 1.14
N GLY A 356 -13.87 0.02 1.28
CA GLY A 356 -13.68 0.75 2.55
C GLY A 356 -14.92 1.38 3.20
N GLY A 357 -15.99 1.64 2.44
CA GLY A 357 -17.25 2.19 2.97
C GLY A 357 -17.10 3.56 3.63
N ASN A 358 -16.14 4.36 3.16
CA ASN A 358 -15.73 5.59 3.81
C ASN A 358 -16.62 6.77 3.41
N PRO A 359 -16.83 7.76 4.32
CA PRO A 359 -17.51 9.00 3.97
C PRO A 359 -16.77 9.74 2.85
N ALA A 360 -17.55 10.41 1.99
CA ALA A 360 -17.01 11.24 0.92
C ALA A 360 -16.56 12.61 1.46
N THR A 361 -15.49 13.15 0.87
CA THR A 361 -15.00 14.52 1.10
C THR A 361 -15.17 15.43 -0.11
N MET A 362 -15.47 14.85 -1.28
CA MET A 362 -15.66 15.55 -2.55
C MET A 362 -16.59 14.75 -3.48
N ASN A 363 -17.19 15.42 -4.45
CA ASN A 363 -18.14 14.83 -5.41
C ASN A 363 -18.12 15.48 -6.80
N ASP A 364 -16.97 16.04 -7.19
CA ASP A 364 -16.82 16.79 -8.44
C ASP A 364 -16.97 15.87 -9.68
N ASN A 365 -17.94 16.19 -10.54
CA ASN A 365 -18.15 15.52 -11.83
C ASN A 365 -18.67 16.52 -12.88
N GLU A 366 -17.90 17.57 -13.13
CA GLU A 366 -18.31 18.72 -13.93
C GLU A 366 -18.56 18.37 -15.42
N GLN A 367 -17.98 17.29 -15.91
CA GLN A 367 -18.19 16.78 -17.27
C GLN A 367 -19.33 15.74 -17.36
N ASN A 368 -20.11 15.56 -16.29
CA ASN A 368 -21.21 14.59 -16.21
C ASN A 368 -20.82 13.19 -16.71
N ARG A 369 -19.61 12.72 -16.35
CA ARG A 369 -19.11 11.41 -16.78
C ARG A 369 -19.99 10.30 -16.23
N GLY A 370 -20.55 9.50 -17.13
CA GLY A 370 -21.33 8.32 -16.80
C GLY A 370 -20.51 7.27 -16.04
N VAL A 371 -21.21 6.35 -15.36
CA VAL A 371 -20.61 5.31 -14.51
C VAL A 371 -19.55 4.50 -15.27
N ILE A 372 -19.85 4.06 -16.50
CA ILE A 372 -18.93 3.25 -17.31
C ILE A 372 -17.62 4.00 -17.59
N ARG A 373 -17.73 5.29 -17.97
CA ARG A 373 -16.55 6.10 -18.28
C ARG A 373 -15.68 6.32 -17.03
N ARG A 374 -16.32 6.58 -15.88
CA ARG A 374 -15.63 6.70 -14.60
C ARG A 374 -14.86 5.42 -14.23
N VAL A 375 -15.47 4.25 -14.41
CA VAL A 375 -14.80 2.96 -14.18
C VAL A 375 -13.60 2.78 -15.11
N ILE A 376 -13.73 3.13 -16.40
CA ILE A 376 -12.61 3.05 -17.35
C ILE A 376 -11.47 3.99 -16.94
N ASP A 377 -11.80 5.24 -16.59
CA ASP A 377 -10.82 6.25 -16.20
C ASP A 377 -10.05 5.85 -14.93
N MET A 378 -10.69 5.09 -14.02
CA MET A 378 -10.06 4.54 -12.81
C MET A 378 -8.88 3.59 -13.11
N PHE A 379 -8.96 2.82 -14.20
CA PHE A 379 -7.89 1.88 -14.61
C PHE A 379 -6.84 2.54 -15.52
N GLY A 380 -6.89 3.86 -15.71
CA GLY A 380 -5.92 4.61 -16.49
C GLY A 380 -5.00 5.47 -15.62
N ASP A 381 -3.79 5.73 -16.12
CA ASP A 381 -2.75 6.48 -15.38
C ASP A 381 -2.95 8.00 -15.37
N ASN A 382 -3.96 8.50 -16.08
CA ASN A 382 -4.20 9.92 -16.24
C ASN A 382 -4.94 10.48 -15.02
N SER A 383 -6.27 10.52 -15.05
CA SER A 383 -7.11 11.15 -14.03
C SER A 383 -8.43 10.41 -13.86
N SER A 384 -8.85 10.31 -12.61
CA SER A 384 -10.08 9.68 -12.20
C SER A 384 -10.51 10.23 -10.84
N MET A 385 -11.74 9.92 -10.43
CA MET A 385 -12.22 10.15 -9.07
C MET A 385 -11.36 9.46 -8.00
N HIS A 386 -10.53 8.48 -8.40
CA HIS A 386 -9.64 7.72 -7.55
C HIS A 386 -8.21 8.27 -7.50
N ASN A 387 -7.82 9.15 -8.43
CA ASN A 387 -6.44 9.63 -8.56
C ASN A 387 -6.31 11.15 -8.46
N CYS A 388 -7.43 11.89 -8.47
CA CYS A 388 -7.46 13.35 -8.45
C CYS A 388 -7.48 13.96 -7.03
N TYR A 389 -6.62 13.47 -6.14
CA TYR A 389 -6.49 13.96 -4.75
C TYR A 389 -5.33 14.95 -4.57
N GLY A 390 -5.27 15.55 -3.37
CA GLY A 390 -4.18 16.43 -2.95
C GLY A 390 -3.94 17.57 -3.94
N LEU A 391 -2.67 17.76 -4.30
CA LEU A 391 -2.25 18.70 -5.33
C LEU A 391 -2.53 18.10 -6.72
N GLY A 392 -3.80 18.17 -7.12
CA GLY A 392 -4.28 17.62 -8.39
C GLY A 392 -3.49 18.11 -9.61
N GLN A 393 -3.79 17.52 -10.75
CA GLN A 393 -3.17 17.87 -12.03
C GLN A 393 -4.20 18.52 -12.95
N LYS A 394 -3.76 19.34 -13.91
CA LYS A 394 -4.67 20.09 -14.78
C LYS A 394 -5.59 19.17 -15.60
N GLN A 395 -5.13 17.97 -15.92
CA GLN A 395 -5.98 16.94 -16.53
C GLN A 395 -7.21 16.57 -15.66
N CYS A 396 -7.13 16.62 -14.32
CA CYS A 396 -8.29 16.40 -13.44
C CYS A 396 -9.38 17.45 -13.65
N VAL A 397 -9.02 18.69 -13.98
CA VAL A 397 -9.98 19.75 -14.33
C VAL A 397 -10.56 19.48 -15.71
N THR A 398 -9.71 19.17 -16.70
CA THR A 398 -10.15 18.83 -18.06
C THR A 398 -11.13 17.66 -18.08
N ASP A 399 -10.88 16.64 -17.26
CA ASP A 399 -11.74 15.46 -17.16
C ASP A 399 -12.96 15.67 -16.25
N GLY A 400 -13.05 16.77 -15.52
CA GLY A 400 -14.20 17.13 -14.68
C GLY A 400 -14.19 16.55 -13.27
N TYR A 401 -13.06 15.99 -12.83
CA TYR A 401 -12.84 15.49 -11.46
C TYR A 401 -12.34 16.59 -10.49
N ARG A 402 -12.17 17.82 -11.00
CA ARG A 402 -11.91 19.06 -10.25
C ARG A 402 -12.68 20.19 -10.95
N LYS A 403 -13.16 21.18 -10.19
CA LYS A 403 -14.02 22.24 -10.73
C LYS A 403 -13.26 23.24 -11.59
N ASN A 404 -12.08 23.65 -11.14
CA ASN A 404 -11.29 24.66 -11.84
C ASN A 404 -9.80 24.58 -11.47
N GLU A 405 -8.94 25.30 -12.22
CA GLU A 405 -7.48 25.30 -11.99
C GLU A 405 -7.06 25.81 -10.60
N LYS A 406 -7.91 26.57 -9.88
CA LYS A 406 -7.61 26.98 -8.50
C LYS A 406 -7.68 25.81 -7.52
N ASP A 407 -8.24 24.67 -7.92
CA ASP A 407 -8.29 23.43 -7.14
C ASP A 407 -7.03 22.57 -7.35
N LEU A 408 -6.06 23.04 -8.15
CA LEU A 408 -4.72 22.46 -8.27
C LEU A 408 -3.80 22.94 -7.13
N ILE A 409 -4.36 23.04 -5.93
CA ILE A 409 -3.68 23.36 -4.67
C ILE A 409 -3.87 22.20 -3.70
N MET A 410 -3.00 22.05 -2.71
CA MET A 410 -3.21 21.07 -1.65
C MET A 410 -4.49 21.43 -0.87
N ASN A 411 -5.48 20.54 -0.93
CA ASN A 411 -6.79 20.74 -0.30
C ASN A 411 -6.65 20.87 1.22
N LYS A 412 -7.56 21.64 1.83
CA LYS A 412 -7.73 21.58 3.29
C LYS A 412 -8.33 20.22 3.64
N GLU A 413 -7.53 19.37 4.24
CA GLU A 413 -7.89 17.99 4.55
C GLU A 413 -9.02 17.92 5.60
N GLN A 414 -9.84 16.88 5.53
CA GLN A 414 -10.81 16.55 6.57
C GLN A 414 -10.29 15.38 7.41
N THR A 415 -10.76 15.24 8.66
CA THR A 415 -10.43 14.07 9.48
C THR A 415 -11.59 13.09 9.49
N ILE A 416 -11.29 11.80 9.54
CA ILE A 416 -12.34 10.77 9.65
C ILE A 416 -13.16 10.92 10.94
N TYR A 417 -12.54 11.42 12.02
CA TYR A 417 -13.24 11.77 13.25
C TYR A 417 -14.35 12.81 13.03
N ASP A 418 -14.04 13.89 12.32
CA ASP A 418 -15.01 14.95 12.03
C ASP A 418 -16.14 14.44 11.13
N LEU A 419 -15.81 13.61 10.12
CA LEU A 419 -16.79 13.01 9.20
C LEU A 419 -17.76 12.07 9.92
N ASN A 420 -17.25 11.17 10.75
CA ASN A 420 -18.08 10.21 11.50
C ASN A 420 -19.04 10.90 12.47
N ARG A 421 -18.65 12.05 13.04
CA ARG A 421 -19.57 12.83 13.88
C ARG A 421 -20.67 13.52 13.08
N ASN A 422 -20.37 13.97 11.86
CA ASN A 422 -21.34 14.65 11.00
C ASN A 422 -22.33 13.67 10.36
N SER A 423 -21.93 12.43 10.06
CA SER A 423 -22.82 11.38 9.55
C SER A 423 -23.79 10.80 10.58
N ASN A 424 -23.54 11.03 11.88
CA ASN A 424 -24.39 10.61 13.00
C ASN A 424 -25.37 11.70 13.47
N LYS A 425 -25.46 12.82 12.74
CA LYS A 425 -26.50 13.85 12.89
C LYS A 425 -27.50 13.68 11.76
#